data_AF-X1IDW2-F1
#
_entry.id   AF-X1IDW2-F1
#
_cell.length_a   1.000
_cell.length_b   1.000
_cell.length_c   1.000
_cell.angle_alpha   90.00
_cell.angle_beta   90.00
_cell.angle_gamma   90.00
#
_symmetry.space_group_name_H-M   'P 1'
#
loop_
_entity.id
_entity.type
_entity.pdbx_description
1 polymer ?
#
loop_
_entity_poly.entity_id
_entity_poly.type
_entity_poly.pdbx_seq_one_letter_code
_entity_poly.pdbx_strand_id
1 'polypeptide(L)'
;VTEISSEKANTYGIEIVDVRIKRIDLPPENEKFIFDRMKAERERIAKQYRAEGQEESAKIIAETEREKTVILAEAYKTAQTLKGEGEAESIRIYAESFNQDPEFYKFYRTLEAYRETFKDKTTVLLSTDSEFLKYLTKP
;
A
#
# COMPACT_ATOMS: atom_id res chain seq x y z
N VAL A 1 -42.68 31.59 -36.70
CA VAL A 1 -42.06 32.73 -37.43
C VAL A 1 -42.05 32.47 -38.93
N THR A 2 -41.65 31.27 -39.36
CA THR A 2 -41.52 30.87 -40.77
C THR A 2 -42.86 30.87 -41.53
N GLU A 3 -43.93 30.33 -40.96
CA GLU A 3 -45.24 30.19 -41.63
C GLU A 3 -45.91 31.56 -41.91
N ILE A 4 -45.99 32.41 -40.89
CA ILE A 4 -46.55 33.78 -40.99
C ILE A 4 -45.74 34.67 -41.94
N SER A 5 -44.41 34.47 -41.99
CA SER A 5 -43.54 35.23 -42.90
C SER A 5 -43.68 34.75 -44.35
N SER A 6 -43.88 33.45 -44.54
CA SER A 6 -44.08 32.82 -45.85
C SER A 6 -45.41 33.23 -46.48
N GLU A 7 -46.50 33.28 -45.69
CA GLU A 7 -47.82 33.72 -46.17
C GLU A 7 -47.81 35.15 -46.73
N LYS A 8 -47.12 36.09 -46.06
CA LYS A 8 -46.96 37.47 -46.53
C LYS A 8 -46.04 37.61 -47.74
N ALA A 9 -45.04 36.74 -47.88
CA ALA A 9 -44.10 36.76 -49.00
C ALA A 9 -44.71 36.15 -50.28
N ASN A 10 -45.61 35.16 -50.13
CA ASN A 10 -46.33 34.54 -51.23
C ASN A 10 -47.22 35.52 -52.01
N THR A 11 -47.78 36.56 -51.37
CA THR A 11 -48.54 37.62 -52.07
C THR A 11 -47.67 38.40 -53.07
N TYR A 12 -46.35 38.39 -52.88
CA TYR A 12 -45.37 39.01 -53.78
C TYR A 12 -44.64 37.99 -54.68
N GLY A 13 -45.04 36.72 -54.67
CA GLY A 13 -44.43 35.64 -55.46
C GLY A 13 -43.04 35.20 -54.95
N ILE A 14 -42.73 35.43 -53.67
CA ILE A 14 -41.42 35.13 -53.07
C ILE A 14 -41.55 33.91 -52.15
N GLU A 15 -40.73 32.88 -52.37
CA GLU A 15 -40.67 31.68 -51.53
C GLU A 15 -39.56 31.81 -50.46
N ILE A 16 -39.92 31.71 -49.18
CA ILE A 16 -38.97 31.74 -48.06
C ILE A 16 -38.53 30.32 -47.71
N VAL A 17 -37.26 30.00 -47.98
CA VAL A 17 -36.68 28.66 -47.74
C VAL A 17 -36.19 28.48 -46.29
N ASP A 18 -35.60 29.51 -45.68
CA ASP A 18 -35.06 29.43 -44.31
C ASP A 18 -34.99 30.83 -43.66
N VAL A 19 -35.23 30.88 -42.34
CA VAL A 19 -35.15 32.10 -41.53
C VAL A 19 -34.11 31.88 -40.43
N ARG A 20 -32.96 32.55 -40.57
CA ARG A 20 -31.90 32.52 -39.55
C ARG A 20 -31.72 33.89 -38.93
N ILE A 21 -31.46 33.89 -37.63
CA ILE A 21 -31.03 35.10 -36.93
C ILE A 21 -29.58 35.35 -37.31
N LYS A 22 -29.32 36.45 -38.03
CA LYS A 22 -27.98 36.82 -38.50
C LYS A 22 -27.14 37.47 -37.39
N ARG A 23 -27.76 38.26 -36.51
CA ARG A 23 -27.09 38.94 -35.39
C ARG A 23 -28.12 39.32 -34.33
N ILE A 24 -27.78 39.10 -33.06
CA ILE A 24 -28.50 39.66 -31.91
C ILE A 24 -27.55 40.68 -31.32
N ASP A 25 -27.87 41.97 -31.45
CA ASP A 25 -27.08 43.03 -30.85
C ASP A 25 -27.53 43.22 -29.40
N LEU A 26 -26.71 42.73 -28.47
CA LEU A 26 -26.89 42.98 -27.05
C LEU A 26 -26.26 44.35 -26.73
N PRO A 27 -26.88 45.21 -25.90
CA PRO A 27 -26.26 46.47 -25.49
C PRO A 27 -24.89 46.23 -24.84
N PRO A 28 -23.83 46.92 -25.28
CA PRO A 28 -22.45 46.63 -24.89
C PRO A 28 -22.19 46.80 -23.38
N GLU A 29 -22.99 47.63 -22.70
CA GLU A 29 -22.91 47.81 -21.24
C GLU A 29 -23.32 46.54 -20.49
N ASN A 30 -24.33 45.79 -20.95
CA ASN A 30 -24.80 44.59 -20.26
C ASN A 30 -23.92 43.36 -20.55
N GLU A 31 -23.26 43.31 -21.71
CA GLU A 31 -22.45 42.17 -22.12
C GLU A 31 -21.27 41.92 -21.17
N LYS A 32 -20.59 43.00 -20.73
CA LYS A 32 -19.46 42.90 -19.81
C LYS A 32 -19.85 42.33 -18.44
N PHE A 33 -20.94 42.83 -17.85
CA PHE A 33 -21.42 42.34 -16.54
C PHE A 33 -21.84 40.86 -16.59
N ILE A 34 -22.49 40.44 -17.68
CA ILE A 34 -22.88 39.04 -17.86
C ILE A 34 -21.64 38.15 -18.05
N PHE A 35 -20.64 38.60 -18.82
CA PHE A 35 -19.39 37.85 -18.99
C PHE A 35 -18.61 37.70 -17.67
N ASP A 36 -18.47 38.78 -16.90
CA ASP A 36 -17.81 38.75 -15.59
C ASP A 36 -18.55 37.83 -14.61
N ARG A 37 -19.88 37.85 -14.61
CA ARG A 37 -20.70 36.92 -13.82
C ARG A 37 -20.49 35.46 -14.23
N MET A 38 -20.47 35.18 -15.54
CA MET A 38 -20.21 33.83 -16.05
C MET A 38 -18.81 33.33 -15.65
N LYS A 39 -17.80 34.20 -15.71
CA LYS A 39 -16.44 33.87 -15.29
C LYS A 39 -16.38 33.54 -13.80
N ALA A 40 -16.96 34.39 -12.96
CA ALA A 40 -17.01 34.17 -11.51
C ALA A 40 -17.73 32.86 -11.16
N GLU A 41 -18.84 32.56 -11.83
CA GLU A 41 -19.58 31.32 -11.62
C GLU A 41 -18.78 30.09 -12.07
N ARG A 42 -18.07 30.16 -13.21
CA ARG A 42 -17.18 29.09 -13.66
C ARG A 42 -16.03 28.86 -12.70
N GLU A 43 -15.43 29.93 -12.17
CA GLU A 43 -14.38 29.83 -11.15
C GLU A 43 -14.89 29.20 -9.86
N ARG A 44 -16.11 29.56 -9.43
CA ARG A 44 -16.77 28.97 -8.25
C ARG A 44 -16.99 27.47 -8.43
N ILE A 45 -17.57 27.07 -9.56
CA ILE A 45 -17.80 25.66 -9.91
C ILE A 45 -16.47 24.90 -9.98
N ALA A 46 -15.44 25.46 -10.62
CA ALA A 46 -14.13 24.82 -10.70
C ALA A 46 -13.44 24.67 -9.33
N LYS A 47 -13.63 25.64 -8.42
CA LYS A 47 -13.14 25.52 -7.03
C LYS A 47 -13.89 24.44 -6.27
N GLN A 48 -15.22 24.37 -6.43
CA GLN A 48 -16.04 23.35 -5.80
C GLN A 48 -15.61 21.94 -6.23
N TYR A 49 -15.49 21.68 -7.54
CA TYR A 49 -15.04 20.37 -8.02
C TYR A 49 -13.62 20.00 -7.56
N ARG A 50 -12.71 20.97 -7.45
CA ARG A 50 -11.38 20.71 -6.89
C ARG A 50 -11.43 20.37 -5.40
N ALA A 51 -12.27 21.05 -4.63
CA ALA A 51 -12.45 20.77 -3.22
C ALA A 51 -13.05 19.38 -3.00
N GLU A 52 -14.11 19.03 -3.73
CA GLU A 52 -14.74 17.70 -3.70
C GLU A 52 -13.73 16.60 -4.10
N GLY A 53 -12.94 16.82 -5.15
CA GLY A 53 -11.90 15.88 -5.57
C GLY A 53 -10.77 15.71 -4.53
N GLN A 54 -10.39 16.79 -3.83
CA GLN A 54 -9.41 16.74 -2.75
C GLN A 54 -9.94 16.01 -1.53
N GLU A 55 -11.20 16.25 -1.15
CA GLU A 55 -11.86 15.59 -0.03
C GLU A 55 -11.94 14.07 -0.27
N GLU A 56 -12.45 13.66 -1.43
CA GLU A 56 -12.58 12.24 -1.77
C GLU A 56 -11.21 11.56 -1.85
N SER A 57 -10.21 12.24 -2.44
CA SER A 57 -8.84 11.72 -2.49
C SER A 57 -8.25 11.55 -1.08
N ALA A 58 -8.43 12.53 -0.19
CA ALA A 58 -7.93 12.45 1.19
C ALA A 58 -8.60 11.31 1.96
N LYS A 59 -9.91 11.11 1.75
CA LYS A 59 -10.66 10.00 2.35
C LYS A 59 -10.13 8.64 1.89
N ILE A 60 -9.97 8.44 0.58
CA ILE A 60 -9.43 7.19 0.02
C ILE A 60 -8.02 6.91 0.57
N ILE A 61 -7.16 7.93 0.63
CA ILE A 61 -5.79 7.77 1.16
C ILE A 61 -5.83 7.38 2.64
N ALA A 62 -6.67 8.03 3.45
CA ALA A 62 -6.79 7.74 4.87
C ALA A 62 -7.30 6.31 5.12
N GLU A 63 -8.30 5.87 4.37
CA GLU A 63 -8.83 4.50 4.43
C GLU A 63 -7.77 3.48 4.01
N THR A 64 -7.07 3.74 2.90
CA THR A 64 -5.99 2.88 2.39
C THR A 64 -4.85 2.76 3.40
N GLU A 65 -4.42 3.85 4.03
CA GLU A 65 -3.33 3.81 5.01
C GLU A 65 -3.74 3.04 6.28
N ARG A 66 -5.01 3.16 6.69
CA ARG A 66 -5.58 2.36 7.77
C ARG A 66 -5.56 0.88 7.42
N GLU A 67 -6.07 0.49 6.25
CA GLU A 67 -6.09 -0.90 5.80
C GLU A 67 -4.70 -1.50 5.70
N LYS A 68 -3.77 -0.78 5.07
CA LYS A 68 -2.35 -1.16 4.99
C LYS A 68 -1.76 -1.41 6.38
N THR A 69 -2.03 -0.52 7.34
CA THR A 69 -1.53 -0.68 8.70
C THR A 69 -2.08 -1.94 9.37
N VAL A 70 -3.38 -2.22 9.19
CA VAL A 70 -4.01 -3.44 9.71
C VAL A 70 -3.40 -4.69 9.08
N ILE A 71 -3.28 -4.73 7.75
CA ILE A 71 -2.70 -5.87 7.03
C ILE A 71 -1.26 -6.14 7.49
N LEU A 72 -0.44 -5.09 7.62
CA LEU A 72 0.94 -5.24 8.10
C LEU A 72 0.99 -5.73 9.55
N ALA A 73 0.11 -5.23 10.41
CA ALA A 73 0.03 -5.67 11.80
C ALA A 73 -0.41 -7.13 11.92
N GLU A 74 -1.41 -7.55 11.13
CA GLU A 74 -1.87 -8.95 11.09
C GLU A 74 -0.82 -9.89 10.52
N ALA A 75 -0.14 -9.48 9.44
CA ALA A 75 0.98 -10.23 8.88
C ALA A 75 2.12 -10.39 9.90
N TYR A 76 2.48 -9.31 10.59
CA TYR A 76 3.51 -9.35 11.63
C TYR A 76 3.12 -10.25 12.80
N LYS A 77 1.89 -10.12 13.30
CA LYS A 77 1.35 -10.98 14.36
C LYS A 77 1.43 -12.45 13.95
N THR A 78 0.97 -12.78 12.74
CA THR A 78 0.95 -14.15 12.22
C THR A 78 2.38 -14.70 12.08
N ALA A 79 3.31 -13.89 11.57
CA ALA A 79 4.71 -14.28 11.48
C ALA A 79 5.34 -14.56 12.85
N GLN A 80 5.06 -13.72 13.85
CA GLN A 80 5.57 -13.94 15.21
C GLN A 80 4.95 -15.19 15.86
N THR A 81 3.64 -15.40 15.68
CA THR A 81 2.97 -16.62 16.17
C THR A 81 3.59 -17.86 15.55
N LEU A 82 3.72 -17.91 14.22
CA LEU A 82 4.27 -19.06 13.52
C LEU A 82 5.73 -19.33 13.91
N LYS A 83 6.52 -18.27 14.08
CA LYS A 83 7.90 -18.38 14.56
C LYS A 83 7.95 -18.94 15.99
N GLY A 84 7.10 -18.44 16.88
CA GLY A 84 6.99 -18.93 18.26
C GLY A 84 6.54 -20.39 18.34
N GLU A 85 5.58 -20.79 17.51
CA GLU A 85 5.13 -22.18 17.39
C GLU A 85 6.26 -23.09 16.88
N GLY A 86 7.00 -22.66 15.85
CA GLY A 86 8.14 -23.40 15.32
C GLY A 86 9.31 -23.53 16.30
N GLU A 87 9.60 -22.48 17.07
CA GLU A 87 10.59 -22.51 18.14
C GLU A 87 10.16 -23.43 19.28
N ALA A 88 8.90 -23.35 19.72
CA ALA A 88 8.36 -24.22 20.75
C ALA A 88 8.39 -25.69 20.34
N GLU A 89 8.00 -25.99 19.10
CA GLU A 89 8.03 -27.33 18.53
C GLU A 89 9.45 -27.86 18.43
N SER A 90 10.39 -27.05 17.95
CA SER A 90 11.80 -27.43 17.88
C SER A 90 12.35 -27.74 19.27
N ILE A 91 12.12 -26.87 20.25
CA ILE A 91 12.56 -27.08 21.63
C ILE A 91 11.93 -28.34 22.22
N ARG A 92 10.65 -28.62 21.93
CA ARG A 92 9.98 -29.85 22.36
C ARG A 92 10.66 -31.09 21.77
N ILE A 93 10.86 -31.14 20.47
CA ILE A 93 11.54 -32.26 19.79
C ILE A 93 12.96 -32.44 20.35
N TYR A 94 13.68 -31.34 20.54
CA TYR A 94 15.00 -31.35 21.17
C TYR A 94 14.92 -31.93 22.58
N ALA A 95 14.02 -31.46 23.44
CA ALA A 95 13.84 -31.94 24.81
C ALA A 95 13.43 -33.42 24.88
N GLU A 96 12.52 -33.87 24.00
CA GLU A 96 12.14 -35.28 23.87
C GLU A 96 13.33 -36.14 23.45
N SER A 97 14.11 -35.67 22.47
CA SER A 97 15.33 -36.34 22.03
C SER A 97 16.40 -36.37 23.14
N PHE A 98 16.54 -35.29 23.91
CA PHE A 98 17.49 -35.20 25.04
C PHE A 98 17.10 -36.10 26.21
N ASN A 99 15.80 -36.34 26.44
CA ASN A 99 15.34 -37.24 27.48
C ASN A 99 15.55 -38.73 27.15
N GLN A 100 15.79 -39.09 25.88
CA GLN A 100 16.03 -40.48 25.50
C GLN A 100 17.40 -41.00 25.97
N ASP A 101 18.46 -40.18 25.89
CA ASP A 101 19.78 -40.53 26.43
C ASP A 101 20.63 -39.27 26.76
N PRO A 102 20.64 -38.83 28.03
CA PRO A 102 21.42 -37.68 28.47
C PRO A 102 22.95 -37.85 28.37
N GLU A 103 23.46 -39.09 28.44
CA GLU A 103 24.90 -39.38 28.37
C GLU A 103 25.38 -39.29 26.92
N PHE A 104 24.63 -39.86 25.96
CA PHE A 104 24.95 -39.76 24.53
C PHE A 104 24.96 -38.31 24.04
N TYR A 105 24.05 -37.47 24.53
CA TYR A 105 24.02 -36.05 24.19
C TYR A 105 25.26 -35.30 24.69
N LYS A 106 25.63 -35.45 25.97
CA LYS A 106 26.84 -34.82 26.51
C LYS A 106 28.06 -35.18 25.68
N PHE A 107 28.16 -36.44 25.26
CA PHE A 107 29.21 -36.91 24.36
C PHE A 107 29.14 -36.24 22.98
N TYR A 108 28.00 -36.32 22.28
CA TYR A 108 27.85 -35.77 20.92
C TYR A 108 28.05 -34.25 20.86
N ARG A 109 27.53 -33.52 21.86
CA ARG A 109 27.65 -32.06 21.88
C ARG A 109 29.08 -31.60 22.21
N THR A 110 29.80 -32.37 23.02
CA THR A 110 31.24 -32.17 23.23
C THR A 110 32.02 -32.42 21.94
N LEU A 111 31.66 -33.43 21.14
CA LEU A 111 32.29 -33.69 19.82
C LEU A 111 32.00 -32.59 18.79
N GLU A 112 30.80 -32.04 18.76
CA GLU A 112 30.49 -30.88 17.89
C GLU A 112 31.26 -29.63 18.32
N ALA A 113 31.34 -29.37 19.64
CA ALA A 113 32.14 -28.27 20.17
C ALA A 113 33.62 -28.43 19.82
N TYR A 114 34.17 -29.65 19.85
CA TYR A 114 35.50 -29.93 19.33
C TYR A 114 35.61 -29.59 17.85
N ARG A 115 34.66 -30.07 17.03
CA ARG A 115 34.70 -29.86 15.58
C ARG A 115 34.65 -28.37 15.19
N GLU A 116 33.89 -27.55 15.91
CA GLU A 116 33.84 -26.09 15.71
C GLU A 116 35.10 -25.40 16.21
N THR A 117 35.61 -25.76 17.38
CA THR A 117 36.78 -25.11 18.01
C THR A 117 38.10 -25.43 17.29
N PHE A 118 38.21 -26.64 16.72
CA PHE A 118 39.42 -27.11 16.02
C PHE A 118 39.41 -26.86 14.49
N LYS A 119 38.39 -26.18 13.93
CA LYS A 119 38.35 -25.79 12.51
C LYS A 119 39.41 -24.74 12.16
N ASP A 120 39.67 -23.81 13.06
CA ASP A 120 40.76 -22.84 12.94
C ASP A 120 42.01 -23.39 13.65
N LYS A 121 43.22 -23.03 13.18
CA LYS A 121 44.50 -23.42 13.80
C LYS A 121 44.69 -22.75 15.17
N THR A 122 43.82 -23.09 16.13
CA THR A 122 43.77 -22.52 17.46
C THR A 122 44.61 -23.39 18.38
N THR A 123 45.71 -22.83 18.90
CA THR A 123 46.46 -23.44 20.00
C THR A 123 45.66 -23.25 21.28
N VAL A 124 44.83 -24.24 21.63
CA VAL A 124 44.03 -24.21 22.87
C VAL A 124 44.90 -24.75 24.02
N LEU A 125 45.26 -23.89 24.98
CA LEU A 125 45.96 -24.29 26.21
C LEU A 125 44.90 -24.71 27.25
N LEU A 126 44.67 -26.00 27.40
CA LEU A 126 43.71 -26.57 28.36
C LEU A 126 44.45 -27.39 29.41
N SER A 127 44.08 -27.21 30.69
CA SER A 127 44.55 -28.03 31.79
C SER A 127 43.96 -29.45 31.72
N THR A 128 44.75 -30.45 32.09
CA THR A 128 44.42 -31.90 32.02
C THR A 128 43.17 -32.30 32.83
N ASP A 129 42.69 -31.44 33.73
CA ASP A 129 41.49 -31.64 34.56
C ASP A 129 40.19 -31.04 33.99
N SER A 130 40.21 -30.51 32.76
CA SER A 130 39.00 -29.91 32.17
C SER A 130 37.95 -30.98 31.81
N GLU A 131 36.70 -30.78 32.25
CA GLU A 131 35.55 -31.62 31.88
C GLU A 131 35.37 -31.67 30.35
N PHE A 132 35.86 -30.64 29.65
CA PHE A 132 35.91 -30.55 28.20
C PHE A 132 36.86 -31.56 27.55
N LEU A 133 37.86 -32.16 28.22
CA LEU A 133 38.78 -33.15 27.61
C LEU A 133 38.48 -34.59 28.04
N LYS A 134 37.49 -34.80 28.89
CA LYS A 134 37.18 -36.08 29.55
C LYS A 134 37.00 -37.27 28.59
N TYR A 135 36.56 -37.02 27.36
CA TYR A 135 36.35 -38.02 26.31
C TYR A 135 37.53 -38.20 25.34
N LEU A 136 38.54 -37.31 25.39
CA LEU A 136 39.80 -37.42 24.62
C LEU A 136 40.94 -38.06 25.42
N THR A 137 40.88 -38.01 26.76
CA THR A 137 41.97 -38.44 27.66
C THR A 137 41.74 -39.77 28.38
N LYS A 138 40.55 -40.41 28.25
CA LYS A 138 40.34 -41.76 28.77
C LYS A 138 40.75 -42.80 27.70
N PRO A 139 41.57 -43.82 28.05
CA PRO A 139 41.93 -44.91 27.13
C PRO A 139 40.72 -45.77 26.75
#